data_AF-A0A2V8DAH8-F1
#
_entry.id   AF-A0A2V8DAH8-F1
#
_cell.length_a   1.000
_cell.length_b   1.000
_cell.length_c   1.000
_cell.angle_alpha   90.00
_cell.angle_beta   90.00
_cell.angle_gamma   90.00
#
_symmetry.space_group_name_H-M   'P 1'
#
loop_
_entity.id
_entity.type
_entity.pdbx_description
1 polymer ?
#
loop_
_entity_poly.entity_id
_entity_poly.type
_entity_poly.pdbx_seq_one_letter_code
_entity_poly.pdbx_strand_id
1 'polypeptide(L)'
;MTRLLLLFPLLFAAASAAAQTPAMPPSGTTATVEVDPIRCWWRTSAGFVRIGETFDLSLTCAALENEAVQVIPDESRLAPAVIQMAPFEVVGGSHPADLRSGSRRFFQYQYTLRIISPDAIGKDVSLPAVVIHYTINSRVAASTAVKGRDLVYLLPKQSIRVASMVPADAVDIRDAAGEDFGTVESLDFRSRVLEIVALTSVAFGVLVMAIVLVGYARRDARRTPADERLVPTRGIVRAAASELAAVQRERDQQGWNETLAGRALAATRIAAACAIGRNPNQRLAGSATTSEGRLVVPGPLRGKPRLLSSAMTPADLAPASGQHSTDDPGRAHMLEVLRDALVTFTSTQYGQQSALDQTSLDSALSGAIAAAGRVKGEHTWLKTFFRQLRAGGAAVETRA
;
A
#
# COMPACT_ATOMS: atom_id res chain seq x y z
N MET A 1 22.81 10.02 9.40
CA MET A 1 23.33 9.40 8.15
C MET A 1 22.13 8.88 7.37
N THR A 2 21.17 9.72 6.98
CA THR A 2 21.18 10.74 5.90
C THR A 2 21.09 10.13 4.49
N ARG A 3 19.84 9.97 4.04
CA ARG A 3 19.25 10.15 2.68
C ARG A 3 19.96 9.61 1.43
N LEU A 4 19.21 8.81 0.65
CA LEU A 4 19.12 8.83 -0.83
C LEU A 4 17.86 8.01 -1.21
N LEU A 5 16.63 8.51 -1.33
CA LEU A 5 16.01 9.50 -2.24
C LEU A 5 16.21 9.24 -3.75
N LEU A 6 15.22 8.52 -4.31
CA LEU A 6 14.46 8.81 -5.54
C LEU A 6 15.07 9.78 -6.54
N LEU A 7 15.28 9.31 -7.78
CA LEU A 7 15.41 10.18 -8.96
C LEU A 7 14.73 9.52 -10.18
N PHE A 8 13.51 10.01 -10.43
CA PHE A 8 12.82 10.01 -11.70
C PHE A 8 12.93 11.45 -12.22
N PRO A 9 13.27 11.70 -13.50
CA PRO A 9 12.90 12.95 -14.13
C PRO A 9 11.98 12.72 -15.33
N LEU A 10 10.80 13.34 -15.25
CA LEU A 10 10.01 13.78 -16.39
C LEU A 10 10.87 14.71 -17.27
N LEU A 11 10.89 14.44 -18.57
CA LEU A 11 11.37 15.37 -19.59
C LEU A 11 10.15 16.05 -20.23
N PHE A 12 9.83 17.24 -19.72
CA PHE A 12 9.06 18.27 -20.42
C PHE A 12 10.05 19.04 -21.31
N ALA A 13 9.94 18.91 -22.64
CA ALA A 13 10.64 19.78 -23.57
C ALA A 13 9.67 20.87 -24.04
N ALA A 14 9.94 22.10 -23.59
CA ALA A 14 9.31 23.31 -24.06
C ALA A 14 9.88 23.73 -25.42
N ALA A 15 9.01 24.35 -26.21
CA ALA A 15 9.25 24.83 -27.56
C ALA A 15 10.41 25.82 -27.68
N SER A 16 11.14 25.72 -28.79
CA SER A 16 11.94 26.81 -29.36
C SER A 16 11.59 26.92 -30.84
N ALA A 17 10.70 27.85 -31.15
CA ALA A 17 10.33 28.21 -32.49
C ALA A 17 11.50 28.96 -33.15
N ALA A 18 12.22 28.29 -34.05
CA ALA A 18 13.14 28.94 -34.97
C ALA A 18 12.32 29.44 -36.17
N ALA A 19 12.21 30.78 -36.28
CA ALA A 19 11.62 31.47 -37.40
C ALA A 19 12.38 31.14 -38.69
N GLN A 20 11.72 30.44 -39.61
CA GLN A 20 12.14 30.32 -41.00
C GLN A 20 11.49 31.45 -41.78
N THR A 21 12.32 32.33 -42.31
CA THR A 21 11.95 33.40 -43.24
C THR A 21 11.19 32.80 -44.45
N PRO A 22 10.04 33.37 -44.84
CA PRO A 22 9.24 32.83 -45.94
C PRO A 22 9.97 33.04 -47.27
N ALA A 23 10.28 31.95 -47.96
CA ALA A 23 10.69 32.00 -49.36
C ALA A 23 9.48 32.42 -50.19
N MET A 24 9.60 33.56 -50.85
CA MET A 24 8.65 34.12 -51.81
C MET A 24 8.41 33.12 -52.97
N PRO A 25 7.16 32.85 -53.37
CA PRO A 25 6.87 31.93 -54.46
C PRO A 25 7.29 32.54 -55.80
N PRO A 26 7.85 31.77 -56.75
CA PRO A 26 7.95 32.24 -58.13
C PRO A 26 6.53 32.40 -58.69
N SER A 27 6.19 33.63 -59.04
CA SER A 27 4.99 33.97 -59.80
C SER A 27 5.10 33.39 -61.21
N GLY A 28 4.54 32.20 -61.39
CA GLY A 28 4.31 31.55 -62.67
C GLY A 28 2.86 31.08 -62.72
N THR A 29 2.05 31.82 -63.45
CA THR A 29 0.60 31.67 -63.58
C THR A 29 0.20 30.32 -64.17
N THR A 30 -0.33 29.43 -63.34
CA THR A 30 -1.55 28.64 -63.61
C THR A 30 -2.04 28.13 -62.27
N ALA A 31 -3.29 28.46 -61.91
CA ALA A 31 -3.94 27.89 -60.75
C ALA A 31 -4.16 26.38 -60.97
N THR A 32 -3.14 25.57 -60.72
CA THR A 32 -3.29 24.12 -60.57
C THR A 32 -3.97 23.89 -59.22
N VAL A 33 -5.30 23.83 -59.25
CA VAL A 33 -6.10 23.24 -58.18
C VAL A 33 -5.42 21.93 -57.77
N GLU A 34 -5.11 21.78 -56.50
CA GLU A 34 -4.61 20.54 -55.91
C GLU A 34 -5.71 19.48 -56.05
N VAL A 35 -5.74 18.80 -57.20
CA VAL A 35 -6.73 17.78 -57.51
C VAL A 35 -6.20 16.44 -57.05
N ASP A 36 -6.87 15.82 -56.06
CA ASP A 36 -6.54 14.47 -55.60
C ASP A 36 -6.45 13.49 -56.80
N PRO A 37 -5.28 12.85 -57.00
CA PRO A 37 -5.00 12.04 -58.19
C PRO A 37 -5.88 10.79 -58.25
N ILE A 38 -6.21 10.22 -57.09
CA ILE A 38 -7.13 9.10 -56.95
C ILE A 38 -7.90 9.25 -55.64
N ARG A 39 -9.20 8.94 -55.66
CA ARG A 39 -10.03 8.83 -54.44
C ARG A 39 -10.81 7.52 -54.49
N CYS A 40 -10.71 6.74 -53.44
CA CYS A 40 -11.43 5.48 -53.30
C CYS A 40 -12.26 5.46 -52.02
N TRP A 41 -13.41 4.80 -52.06
CA TRP A 41 -14.29 4.61 -50.90
C TRP A 41 -14.96 3.25 -50.93
N TRP A 42 -15.34 2.80 -49.74
CA TRP A 42 -16.14 1.60 -49.52
C TRP A 42 -17.63 1.93 -49.45
N ARG A 43 -18.45 0.99 -49.91
CA ARG A 43 -19.89 0.99 -49.65
C ARG A 43 -20.33 -0.43 -49.34
N THR A 44 -20.97 -0.61 -48.18
CA THR A 44 -21.59 -1.89 -47.81
C THR A 44 -23.07 -1.89 -48.19
N SER A 45 -23.63 -3.06 -48.51
CA SER A 45 -25.07 -3.22 -48.70
C SER A 45 -25.83 -3.30 -47.37
N ALA A 46 -25.14 -3.66 -46.28
CA ALA A 46 -25.71 -3.83 -44.95
C ALA A 46 -24.93 -3.06 -43.87
N GLY A 47 -25.62 -2.65 -42.81
CA GLY A 47 -25.02 -2.03 -41.61
C GLY A 47 -24.66 -3.04 -40.51
N PHE A 48 -25.25 -4.23 -40.57
CA PHE A 48 -24.93 -5.38 -39.72
C PHE A 48 -25.11 -6.66 -40.52
N VAL A 49 -24.44 -7.74 -40.09
CA VAL A 49 -24.49 -9.05 -40.75
C VAL A 49 -24.64 -10.16 -39.72
N ARG A 50 -25.12 -11.32 -40.15
CA ARG A 50 -25.13 -12.55 -39.35
C ARG A 50 -24.01 -13.47 -39.78
N ILE A 51 -23.68 -14.44 -38.93
CA ILE A 51 -22.72 -15.49 -39.30
C ILE A 51 -23.28 -16.30 -40.46
N GLY A 52 -22.44 -16.53 -41.48
CA GLY A 52 -22.78 -17.26 -42.69
C GLY A 52 -23.59 -16.47 -43.71
N GLU A 53 -24.19 -15.34 -43.32
CA GLU A 53 -24.92 -14.45 -44.23
C GLU A 53 -23.93 -13.77 -45.18
N THR A 54 -24.29 -13.73 -46.46
CA THR A 54 -23.51 -13.03 -47.48
C THR A 54 -23.97 -11.59 -47.59
N PHE A 55 -23.02 -10.67 -47.76
CA PHE A 55 -23.29 -9.26 -47.99
C PHE A 55 -22.34 -8.70 -49.05
N ASP A 56 -22.74 -7.59 -49.67
CA ASP A 56 -21.97 -6.98 -50.74
C ASP A 56 -21.16 -5.80 -50.23
N LEU A 57 -19.89 -5.77 -50.62
CA LEU A 57 -18.96 -4.68 -50.42
C LEU A 57 -18.51 -4.15 -51.78
N SER A 58 -18.74 -2.87 -52.03
CA SER A 58 -18.30 -2.20 -53.25
C SER A 58 -17.10 -1.30 -52.99
N LEU A 59 -15.99 -1.54 -53.68
CA LEU A 59 -14.88 -0.58 -53.81
C LEU A 59 -15.15 0.28 -55.03
N THR A 60 -15.25 1.59 -54.87
CA THR A 60 -15.30 2.52 -56.00
C THR A 60 -14.11 3.45 -55.93
N CYS A 61 -13.42 3.60 -57.06
CA CYS A 61 -12.27 4.48 -57.20
C CYS A 61 -12.46 5.45 -58.36
N ALA A 62 -12.07 6.70 -58.15
CA ALA A 62 -12.11 7.77 -59.14
C ALA A 62 -10.68 8.25 -59.43
N ALA A 63 -10.07 7.73 -60.49
CA ALA A 63 -8.72 8.07 -60.93
C ALA A 63 -8.75 9.20 -61.98
N LEU A 64 -7.81 10.14 -61.90
CA LEU A 64 -7.69 11.22 -62.87
C LEU A 64 -7.18 10.67 -64.22
N GLU A 65 -7.93 10.93 -65.30
CA GLU A 65 -7.58 10.56 -66.66
C GLU A 65 -7.96 11.71 -67.60
N ASN A 66 -6.97 12.51 -68.01
CA ASN A 66 -7.13 13.59 -68.99
C ASN A 66 -5.92 13.65 -69.95
N GLU A 67 -5.91 14.61 -70.88
CA GLU A 67 -4.86 14.71 -71.90
C GLU A 67 -3.46 15.00 -71.33
N ALA A 68 -3.37 15.65 -70.18
CA ALA A 68 -2.12 16.06 -69.54
C ALA A 68 -1.59 15.03 -68.54
N VAL A 69 -2.48 14.38 -67.79
CA VAL A 69 -2.18 13.51 -66.64
C VAL A 69 -3.08 12.27 -66.67
N GLN A 70 -2.45 11.10 -66.57
CA GLN A 70 -3.13 9.81 -66.47
C GLN A 70 -2.65 9.05 -65.24
N VAL A 71 -3.58 8.73 -64.34
CA VAL A 71 -3.31 7.94 -63.14
C VAL A 71 -3.64 6.47 -63.43
N ILE A 72 -2.64 5.60 -63.27
CA ILE A 72 -2.75 4.15 -63.53
C ILE A 72 -2.61 3.41 -62.19
N PRO A 73 -3.74 2.96 -61.59
CA PRO A 73 -3.72 2.11 -60.40
C PRO A 73 -3.27 0.68 -60.72
N ASP A 74 -2.61 0.02 -59.77
CA ASP A 74 -2.32 -1.41 -59.81
C ASP A 74 -3.57 -2.21 -59.39
N GLU A 75 -4.38 -2.53 -60.39
CA GLU A 75 -5.63 -3.28 -60.23
C GLU A 75 -5.41 -4.79 -59.97
N SER A 76 -4.18 -5.30 -60.15
CA SER A 76 -3.87 -6.74 -60.04
C SER A 76 -4.14 -7.30 -58.63
N ARG A 77 -4.05 -6.46 -57.61
CA ARG A 77 -4.28 -6.82 -56.19
C ARG A 77 -5.71 -6.61 -55.73
N LEU A 78 -6.56 -6.02 -56.57
CA LEU A 78 -7.96 -5.72 -56.26
C LEU A 78 -8.94 -6.77 -56.79
N ALA A 79 -8.46 -7.69 -57.62
CA ALA A 79 -9.30 -8.76 -58.16
C ALA A 79 -9.93 -9.59 -57.03
N PRO A 80 -11.23 -9.99 -57.14
CA PRO A 80 -11.93 -10.76 -56.10
C PRO A 80 -11.23 -12.07 -55.72
N ALA A 81 -10.52 -12.70 -56.66
CA ALA A 81 -9.79 -13.94 -56.43
C ALA A 81 -8.46 -13.75 -55.66
N VAL A 82 -7.97 -12.52 -55.53
CA VAL A 82 -6.63 -12.21 -54.98
C VAL A 82 -6.71 -11.46 -53.66
N ILE A 83 -7.70 -10.57 -53.52
CA ILE A 83 -7.81 -9.69 -52.35
C ILE A 83 -8.08 -10.48 -51.07
N GLN A 84 -7.37 -10.13 -49.99
CA GLN A 84 -7.53 -10.74 -48.68
C GLN A 84 -8.36 -9.83 -47.78
N MET A 85 -9.53 -10.31 -47.36
CA MET A 85 -10.49 -9.55 -46.55
C MET A 85 -10.64 -10.10 -45.12
N ALA A 86 -9.62 -10.80 -44.61
CA ALA A 86 -9.68 -11.45 -43.29
C ALA A 86 -10.18 -10.50 -42.18
N PRO A 87 -11.11 -10.95 -41.31
CA PRO A 87 -11.60 -12.33 -41.16
C PRO A 87 -12.79 -12.71 -42.06
N PHE A 88 -13.14 -11.89 -43.06
CA PHE A 88 -14.19 -12.19 -44.02
C PHE A 88 -13.67 -13.09 -45.14
N GLU A 89 -14.50 -14.06 -45.54
CA GLU A 89 -14.29 -14.87 -46.73
C GLU A 89 -14.92 -14.16 -47.94
N VAL A 90 -14.15 -14.03 -49.02
CA VAL A 90 -14.65 -13.57 -50.31
C VAL A 90 -15.28 -14.76 -51.02
N VAL A 91 -16.62 -14.79 -51.07
CA VAL A 91 -17.41 -15.85 -51.71
C VAL A 91 -17.43 -15.67 -53.22
N GLY A 92 -17.41 -14.42 -53.67
CA GLY A 92 -17.42 -14.07 -55.07
C GLY A 92 -17.17 -12.59 -55.27
N GLY A 93 -17.24 -12.17 -56.52
CA GLY A 93 -17.15 -10.77 -56.86
C GLY A 93 -17.19 -10.55 -58.36
N SER A 94 -17.34 -9.29 -58.74
CA SER A 94 -17.38 -8.87 -60.13
C SER A 94 -16.63 -7.55 -60.29
N HIS A 95 -16.21 -7.29 -61.52
CA HIS A 95 -15.64 -6.01 -61.93
C HIS A 95 -16.47 -5.52 -63.12
N PRO A 96 -17.47 -4.64 -62.87
CA PRO A 96 -18.23 -4.01 -63.94
C PRO A 96 -17.33 -3.17 -64.85
N ALA A 97 -17.78 -2.95 -66.08
CA ALA A 97 -17.06 -2.11 -67.03
C ALA A 97 -16.87 -0.69 -66.48
N ASP A 98 -15.68 -0.13 -66.68
CA ASP A 98 -15.34 1.20 -66.21
C ASP A 98 -16.15 2.29 -66.89
N LEU A 99 -16.45 3.32 -66.11
CA LEU A 99 -17.14 4.51 -66.57
C LEU A 99 -16.16 5.67 -66.65
N ARG A 100 -16.22 6.42 -67.75
CA ARG A 100 -15.47 7.67 -67.88
C ARG A 100 -16.44 8.84 -67.80
N SER A 101 -16.16 9.79 -66.92
CA SER A 101 -16.98 11.00 -66.78
C SER A 101 -16.08 12.19 -66.47
N GLY A 102 -16.15 13.23 -67.32
CA GLY A 102 -15.25 14.37 -67.26
C GLY A 102 -13.78 13.95 -67.37
N SER A 103 -12.95 14.42 -66.43
CA SER A 103 -11.51 14.13 -66.37
C SER A 103 -11.17 12.91 -65.50
N ARG A 104 -12.14 12.01 -65.22
CA ARG A 104 -11.93 10.86 -64.32
C ARG A 104 -12.43 9.55 -64.92
N ARG A 105 -11.67 8.49 -64.68
CA ARG A 105 -12.06 7.09 -64.85
C ARG A 105 -12.55 6.55 -63.52
N PHE A 106 -13.77 6.03 -63.53
CA PHE A 106 -14.39 5.34 -62.41
C PHE A 106 -14.33 3.85 -62.68
N PHE A 107 -13.69 3.12 -61.78
CA PHE A 107 -13.67 1.67 -61.78
C PHE A 107 -14.24 1.17 -60.46
N GLN A 108 -14.94 0.04 -60.53
CA GLN A 108 -15.63 -0.53 -59.39
C GLN A 108 -15.32 -2.02 -59.26
N TYR A 109 -15.12 -2.48 -58.03
CA TYR A 109 -15.12 -3.89 -57.67
C TYR A 109 -16.27 -4.17 -56.72
N GLN A 110 -16.99 -5.24 -56.99
CA GLN A 110 -18.01 -5.79 -56.10
C GLN A 110 -17.47 -7.07 -55.49
N TYR A 111 -17.53 -7.18 -54.17
CA TYR A 111 -17.15 -8.37 -53.42
C TYR A 111 -18.35 -8.87 -52.65
N THR A 112 -18.63 -10.16 -52.77
CA THR A 112 -19.61 -10.83 -51.92
C THR A 112 -18.85 -11.49 -50.79
N LEU A 113 -19.05 -10.98 -49.58
CA LEU A 113 -18.33 -11.37 -48.37
C LEU A 113 -19.24 -12.15 -47.43
N ARG A 114 -18.65 -13.03 -46.62
CA ARG A 114 -19.32 -13.64 -45.45
C ARG A 114 -18.35 -13.79 -44.29
N ILE A 115 -18.88 -13.95 -43.09
CA ILE A 115 -18.09 -14.30 -41.89
C ILE A 115 -18.58 -15.63 -41.33
N ILE A 116 -17.66 -16.56 -41.07
CA ILE A 116 -17.99 -17.89 -40.50
C ILE A 116 -17.54 -18.01 -39.04
N SER A 117 -16.70 -17.09 -38.56
CA SER A 117 -16.15 -17.16 -37.21
C SER A 117 -17.24 -16.97 -36.14
N PRO A 118 -17.49 -17.97 -35.26
CA PRO A 118 -18.46 -17.87 -34.18
C PRO A 118 -18.04 -16.87 -33.09
N ASP A 119 -16.74 -16.61 -32.94
CA ASP A 119 -16.21 -15.67 -31.94
C ASP A 119 -16.55 -14.21 -32.26
N ALA A 120 -17.05 -13.92 -33.46
CA ALA A 120 -17.38 -12.59 -33.92
C ALA A 120 -18.74 -12.09 -33.41
N ILE A 121 -19.58 -12.94 -32.81
CA ILE A 121 -20.95 -12.57 -32.39
C ILE A 121 -20.92 -11.40 -31.42
N GLY A 122 -21.79 -10.41 -31.68
CA GLY A 122 -21.92 -9.23 -30.83
C GLY A 122 -20.73 -8.29 -30.87
N LYS A 123 -19.79 -8.48 -31.81
CA LYS A 123 -18.60 -7.63 -31.99
C LYS A 123 -18.68 -6.85 -33.30
N ASP A 124 -17.97 -5.73 -33.31
CA ASP A 124 -17.71 -4.96 -34.52
C ASP A 124 -16.43 -5.47 -35.17
N VAL A 125 -16.58 -6.13 -36.32
CA VAL A 125 -15.47 -6.73 -37.05
C VAL A 125 -15.00 -5.75 -38.12
N SER A 126 -13.69 -5.53 -38.18
CA SER A 126 -13.11 -4.56 -39.11
C SER A 126 -12.79 -5.20 -40.46
N LEU A 127 -13.26 -4.60 -41.54
CA LEU A 127 -12.70 -4.74 -42.88
C LEU A 127 -11.27 -4.16 -42.87
N PRO A 128 -10.28 -4.90 -43.38
CA PRO A 128 -8.89 -4.46 -43.33
C PRO A 128 -8.65 -3.19 -44.15
N ALA A 129 -7.62 -2.42 -43.78
CA ALA A 129 -7.17 -1.32 -44.60
C ALA A 129 -6.55 -1.86 -45.90
N VAL A 130 -6.91 -1.28 -47.04
CA VAL A 130 -6.41 -1.71 -48.36
C VAL A 130 -5.46 -0.66 -48.91
N VAL A 131 -4.30 -1.13 -49.36
CA VAL A 131 -3.25 -0.31 -49.95
C VAL A 131 -3.35 -0.44 -51.47
N ILE A 132 -3.61 0.68 -52.15
CA ILE A 132 -3.73 0.75 -53.61
C ILE A 132 -2.49 1.45 -54.15
N HIS A 133 -1.67 0.72 -54.89
CA HIS A 133 -0.51 1.29 -55.59
C HIS A 133 -0.99 1.98 -56.86
N TYR A 134 -0.38 3.10 -57.24
CA TYR A 134 -0.69 3.80 -58.49
C TYR A 134 0.51 4.59 -59.01
N THR A 135 0.55 4.75 -60.32
CA THR A 135 1.57 5.57 -61.01
C THR A 135 0.90 6.74 -61.72
N ILE A 136 1.58 7.89 -61.76
CA ILE A 136 1.12 9.07 -62.48
C ILE A 136 1.95 9.21 -63.76
N ASN A 137 1.31 9.12 -64.92
CA ASN A 137 1.94 9.42 -66.20
C ASN A 137 1.58 10.84 -66.60
N SER A 138 2.58 11.71 -66.77
CA SER A 138 2.38 13.03 -67.37
C SER A 138 2.79 13.01 -68.84
N ARG A 139 2.00 13.65 -69.71
CA ARG A 139 2.39 13.91 -71.10
C ARG A 139 2.94 15.34 -71.16
N VAL A 140 4.26 15.45 -71.29
CA VAL A 140 4.93 16.73 -71.59
C VAL A 140 5.19 16.76 -73.10
N ALA A 141 4.94 17.90 -73.74
CA ALA A 141 4.84 18.11 -75.20
C ALA A 141 5.66 17.14 -76.09
N ALA A 142 5.01 16.62 -77.13
CA ALA A 142 5.48 15.64 -78.13
C ALA A 142 5.53 14.16 -77.66
N SER A 143 4.34 13.57 -77.51
CA SER A 143 4.03 12.12 -77.51
C SER A 143 4.80 11.15 -76.60
N THR A 144 5.72 11.61 -75.75
CA THR A 144 6.41 10.76 -74.78
C THR A 144 5.73 10.89 -73.41
N ALA A 145 5.02 9.85 -72.98
CA ALA A 145 4.50 9.76 -71.61
C ALA A 145 5.68 9.49 -70.66
N VAL A 146 5.89 10.38 -69.68
CA VAL A 146 6.89 10.18 -68.63
C VAL A 146 6.24 9.40 -67.51
N LYS A 147 6.70 8.17 -67.28
CA LYS A 147 6.20 7.31 -66.20
C LYS A 147 6.69 7.86 -64.86
N GLY A 148 5.77 8.26 -64.00
CA GLY A 148 6.06 8.73 -62.66
C GLY A 148 6.43 7.61 -61.68
N ARG A 149 6.81 8.02 -60.46
CA ARG A 149 7.10 7.14 -59.33
C ARG A 149 5.84 6.40 -58.87
N ASP A 150 6.01 5.20 -58.31
CA ASP A 150 4.94 4.49 -57.62
C ASP A 150 4.50 5.25 -56.36
N LEU A 151 3.20 5.41 -56.19
CA LEU A 151 2.55 6.10 -55.10
C LEU A 151 1.51 5.19 -54.46
N VAL A 152 1.11 5.50 -53.25
CA VAL A 152 0.22 4.65 -52.45
C VAL A 152 -1.00 5.46 -51.99
N TYR A 153 -2.18 4.89 -52.19
CA TYR A 153 -3.43 5.34 -51.59
C TYR A 153 -3.85 4.35 -50.50
N LEU A 154 -4.04 4.85 -49.27
CA LEU A 154 -4.48 4.05 -48.13
C LEU A 154 -5.99 4.20 -47.95
N LEU A 155 -6.71 3.10 -48.11
CA LEU A 155 -8.14 3.03 -47.83
C LEU A 155 -8.35 2.61 -46.37
N PRO A 156 -9.04 3.42 -45.54
CA PRO A 156 -9.13 3.15 -44.11
C PRO A 156 -9.98 1.92 -43.81
N LYS A 157 -9.73 1.32 -42.65
CA LYS A 157 -10.55 0.22 -42.11
C LYS A 157 -11.99 0.69 -41.88
N GLN A 158 -12.94 -0.19 -42.16
CA GLN A 158 -14.37 0.04 -41.90
C GLN A 158 -14.92 -1.09 -41.03
N SER A 159 -15.71 -0.79 -40.01
CA SER A 159 -16.31 -1.79 -39.14
C SER A 159 -17.70 -2.21 -39.63
N ILE A 160 -18.03 -3.48 -39.45
CA ILE A 160 -19.38 -4.03 -39.62
C ILE A 160 -19.76 -4.83 -38.38
N ARG A 161 -21.00 -4.63 -37.90
CA ARG A 161 -21.52 -5.29 -36.70
C ARG A 161 -21.95 -6.72 -37.04
N VAL A 162 -21.48 -7.70 -36.28
CA VAL A 162 -21.98 -9.08 -36.38
C VAL A 162 -23.05 -9.30 -35.32
N ALA A 163 -24.31 -9.37 -35.74
CA ALA A 163 -25.46 -9.31 -34.84
C ALA A 163 -25.80 -10.66 -34.18
N SER A 164 -25.87 -11.74 -34.97
CA SER A 164 -26.30 -13.06 -34.49
C SER A 164 -25.74 -14.20 -35.32
N MET A 165 -25.75 -15.41 -34.73
CA MET A 165 -25.55 -16.67 -35.47
C MET A 165 -26.84 -17.16 -36.13
N VAL A 166 -27.99 -16.69 -35.64
CA VAL A 166 -29.33 -17.14 -36.05
C VAL A 166 -29.78 -16.41 -37.32
N PRO A 167 -30.10 -17.14 -38.42
CA PRO A 167 -30.70 -16.57 -39.64
C PRO A 167 -32.00 -15.79 -39.35
N ALA A 168 -32.34 -14.83 -40.23
CA ALA A 168 -33.53 -13.99 -40.04
C ALA A 168 -34.85 -14.78 -40.06
N ASP A 169 -34.85 -15.91 -40.75
CA ASP A 169 -35.98 -16.79 -41.03
C ASP A 169 -36.01 -18.03 -40.12
N ALA A 170 -35.11 -18.13 -39.14
CA ALA A 170 -35.06 -19.26 -38.23
C ALA A 170 -36.29 -19.28 -37.30
N VAL A 171 -37.08 -20.36 -37.40
CA VAL A 171 -38.27 -20.59 -36.58
C VAL A 171 -37.93 -21.29 -35.25
N ASP A 172 -36.79 -21.99 -35.19
CA ASP A 172 -36.28 -22.70 -34.00
C ASP A 172 -34.82 -22.30 -33.76
N ILE A 173 -34.53 -21.80 -32.56
CA ILE A 173 -33.17 -21.39 -32.14
C ILE A 173 -32.62 -22.53 -31.29
N ARG A 174 -31.71 -23.31 -31.87
CA ARG A 174 -30.90 -24.26 -31.12
C ARG A 174 -29.54 -23.64 -30.92
N ASP A 175 -29.19 -23.36 -29.67
CA ASP A 175 -27.85 -22.89 -29.33
C ASP A 175 -26.83 -23.96 -29.76
N ALA A 176 -26.04 -23.66 -30.79
CA ALA A 176 -24.81 -24.39 -31.01
C ALA A 176 -23.89 -24.01 -29.86
N ALA A 177 -23.76 -24.89 -28.87
CA ALA A 177 -22.89 -24.67 -27.71
C ALA A 177 -21.47 -24.38 -28.20
N GLY A 178 -21.09 -23.10 -28.21
CA GLY A 178 -19.79 -22.62 -28.69
C GLY A 178 -18.67 -22.77 -27.68
N GLU A 179 -18.97 -23.25 -26.47
CA GLU A 179 -17.99 -23.48 -25.42
C GLU A 179 -17.76 -24.98 -25.26
N ASP A 180 -16.57 -25.42 -25.66
CA ASP A 180 -16.12 -26.80 -25.47
C ASP A 180 -15.76 -27.04 -23.99
N PHE A 181 -15.95 -28.27 -23.52
CA PHE A 181 -15.55 -28.69 -22.18
C PHE A 181 -14.06 -28.43 -21.93
N GLY A 182 -13.22 -28.48 -22.97
CA GLY A 182 -11.81 -28.13 -22.89
C GLY A 182 -11.54 -26.68 -22.50
N THR A 183 -12.37 -25.72 -22.93
CA THR A 183 -12.22 -24.30 -22.54
C THR A 183 -12.53 -24.13 -21.05
N VAL A 184 -13.62 -24.75 -20.58
CA VAL A 184 -14.00 -24.73 -19.16
C VAL A 184 -12.92 -25.39 -18.29
N GLU A 185 -12.39 -26.53 -18.72
CA GLU A 185 -11.32 -27.23 -18.01
C GLU A 185 -10.02 -26.40 -17.98
N SER A 186 -9.70 -25.67 -19.06
CA SER A 186 -8.52 -24.79 -19.09
C SER A 186 -8.65 -23.61 -18.12
N LEU A 187 -9.87 -23.06 -17.97
CA LEU A 187 -10.15 -21.97 -17.04
C LEU A 187 -10.14 -22.48 -15.59
N ASP A 188 -10.72 -23.65 -15.33
CA ASP A 188 -10.67 -24.29 -14.01
C ASP A 188 -9.23 -24.62 -13.61
N PHE A 189 -8.44 -25.19 -14.53
CA PHE A 189 -7.03 -25.49 -14.29
C PHE A 189 -6.22 -24.24 -13.94
N ARG A 190 -6.37 -23.15 -14.72
CA ARG A 190 -5.68 -21.88 -14.45
C ARG A 190 -6.09 -21.28 -13.10
N SER A 191 -7.38 -21.35 -12.76
CA SER A 191 -7.90 -20.91 -11.47
C SER A 191 -7.25 -21.69 -10.32
N ARG A 192 -7.24 -23.03 -10.39
CA ARG A 192 -6.62 -23.90 -9.39
C ARG A 192 -5.13 -23.67 -9.23
N VAL A 193 -4.40 -23.45 -10.33
CA VAL A 193 -2.97 -23.14 -10.27
C VAL A 193 -2.73 -21.82 -9.54
N LEU A 194 -3.51 -20.78 -9.84
CA LEU A 194 -3.40 -19.48 -9.16
C LEU A 194 -3.77 -19.58 -7.69
N GLU A 195 -4.78 -20.38 -7.33
CA GLU A 195 -5.18 -20.63 -5.95
C GLU A 195 -4.04 -21.28 -5.14
N ILE A 196 -3.39 -22.31 -5.69
CA ILE A 196 -2.24 -22.98 -5.06
C ILE A 196 -1.07 -22.00 -4.87
N VAL A 197 -0.76 -21.19 -5.88
CA VAL A 197 0.30 -20.17 -5.80
C VAL A 197 0.00 -19.11 -4.74
N ALA A 198 -1.26 -18.68 -4.63
CA ALA A 198 -1.69 -17.72 -3.62
C ALA A 198 -1.56 -18.30 -2.20
N LEU A 199 -2.08 -19.51 -1.97
CA LEU A 199 -2.01 -20.19 -0.67
C LEU A 199 -0.57 -20.44 -0.21
N THR A 200 0.29 -20.91 -1.11
CA THR A 200 1.70 -21.13 -0.81
C THR A 200 2.43 -19.82 -0.49
N SER A 201 2.18 -18.75 -1.24
CA SER A 201 2.76 -17.43 -0.97
C SER A 201 2.36 -16.87 0.40
N VAL A 202 1.08 -17.02 0.77
CA VAL A 202 0.59 -16.63 2.10
C VAL A 202 1.27 -17.44 3.20
N ALA A 203 1.39 -18.77 3.03
CA ALA A 203 2.06 -19.62 4.01
C ALA A 203 3.54 -19.24 4.21
N PHE A 204 4.26 -18.95 3.13
CA PHE A 204 5.64 -18.45 3.20
C PHE A 204 5.73 -17.08 3.87
N GLY A 205 4.81 -16.17 3.55
CA GLY A 205 4.75 -14.85 4.18
C GLY A 205 4.56 -14.95 5.70
N VAL A 206 3.63 -15.80 6.15
CA VAL A 206 3.39 -16.08 7.57
C VAL A 206 4.63 -16.68 8.23
N LEU A 207 5.31 -17.62 7.57
CA LEU A 207 6.52 -18.25 8.09
C LEU A 207 7.66 -17.22 8.28
N VAL A 208 7.93 -16.39 7.26
CA VAL A 208 8.98 -15.36 7.34
C VAL A 208 8.63 -14.34 8.43
N MET A 209 7.37 -13.92 8.51
CA MET A 209 6.89 -13.01 9.56
C MET A 209 7.10 -13.60 10.96
N ALA A 210 6.79 -14.88 11.16
CA ALA A 210 7.04 -15.57 12.42
C ALA A 210 8.55 -15.62 12.76
N ILE A 211 9.41 -15.92 11.79
CA ILE A 211 10.87 -15.93 11.98
C ILE A 211 11.39 -14.55 12.39
N VAL A 212 10.93 -13.49 11.73
CA VAL A 212 11.33 -12.10 12.05
C VAL A 212 10.88 -11.72 13.46
N LEU A 213 9.65 -12.03 13.85
CA LEU A 213 9.13 -11.76 15.20
C LEU A 213 9.91 -12.51 16.28
N VAL A 214 10.22 -13.79 16.05
CA VAL A 214 11.05 -14.60 16.95
C VAL A 214 12.46 -14.03 17.04
N GLY A 215 13.04 -13.60 15.91
CA GLY A 215 14.35 -12.95 15.85
C GLY A 215 14.38 -11.65 16.66
N TYR A 216 13.35 -10.82 16.54
CA TYR A 216 13.22 -9.57 17.28
C TYR A 216 13.11 -9.82 18.80
N ALA A 217 12.22 -10.72 19.21
CA ALA A 217 12.04 -11.08 20.62
C ALA A 217 13.33 -11.66 21.25
N ARG A 218 14.07 -12.48 20.49
CA ARG A 218 15.35 -13.04 20.94
C ARG A 218 16.46 -11.98 20.98
N ARG A 219 16.43 -10.97 20.11
CA ARG A 219 17.44 -9.90 20.06
C ARG A 219 17.32 -8.95 21.25
N ASP A 220 16.11 -8.63 21.67
CA ASP A 220 15.88 -7.87 22.91
C ASP A 220 16.31 -8.66 24.15
N ALA A 221 16.11 -9.98 24.15
CA ALA A 221 16.55 -10.84 25.25
C ALA A 221 18.09 -10.99 25.34
N ARG A 222 18.82 -10.87 24.21
CA ARG A 222 20.28 -11.07 24.14
C ARG A 222 21.10 -9.78 24.29
N ARG A 223 20.47 -8.60 24.31
CA ARG A 223 21.15 -7.29 24.33
C ARG A 223 21.46 -6.73 25.72
N THR A 224 21.09 -7.40 26.81
CA THR A 224 21.48 -6.96 28.16
C THR A 224 22.50 -7.94 28.74
N PRO A 225 23.78 -7.56 28.92
CA PRO A 225 24.71 -8.37 29.68
C PRO A 225 24.13 -8.59 31.09
N ALA A 226 24.20 -9.82 31.59
CA ALA A 226 23.51 -10.27 32.80
C ALA A 226 23.82 -9.45 34.07
N ASP A 227 24.88 -8.62 34.06
CA ASP A 227 25.28 -7.75 35.17
C ASP A 227 24.44 -6.46 35.27
N GLU A 228 23.76 -6.02 34.19
CA GLU A 228 23.02 -4.74 34.16
C GLU A 228 21.51 -4.85 34.41
N ARG A 229 20.94 -6.06 34.48
CA ARG A 229 19.49 -6.23 34.58
C ARG A 229 18.91 -5.61 35.88
N LEU A 230 18.33 -4.41 35.74
CA LEU A 230 17.64 -3.70 36.81
C LEU A 230 16.51 -4.56 37.37
N VAL A 231 16.35 -4.55 38.70
CA VAL A 231 15.19 -5.15 39.35
C VAL A 231 13.95 -4.42 38.84
N PRO A 232 12.94 -5.14 38.32
CA PRO A 232 11.72 -4.52 37.83
C PRO A 232 11.00 -3.79 38.98
N THR A 233 10.32 -2.67 38.69
CA THR A 233 9.65 -1.82 39.71
C THR A 233 8.72 -2.62 40.62
N ARG A 234 8.03 -3.66 40.10
CA ARG A 234 7.22 -4.58 40.92
C ARG A 234 8.03 -5.34 41.97
N GLY A 235 9.24 -5.79 41.60
CA GLY A 235 10.17 -6.44 42.52
C GLY A 235 10.66 -5.48 43.60
N ILE A 236 10.91 -4.22 43.24
CA ILE A 236 11.29 -3.16 44.19
C ILE A 236 10.17 -2.89 45.20
N VAL A 237 8.94 -2.67 44.73
CA VAL A 237 7.80 -2.40 45.61
C VAL A 237 7.47 -3.62 46.48
N ARG A 238 7.56 -4.83 45.92
CA ARG A 238 7.38 -6.06 46.70
C ARG A 238 8.41 -6.17 47.82
N ALA A 239 9.68 -5.84 47.54
CA ALA A 239 10.72 -5.86 48.54
C ALA A 239 10.47 -4.82 49.65
N ALA A 240 10.08 -3.59 49.28
CA ALA A 240 9.72 -2.57 50.26
C ALA A 240 8.54 -3.00 51.14
N ALA A 241 7.49 -3.58 50.54
CA ALA A 241 6.34 -4.08 51.29
C ALA A 241 6.70 -5.27 52.20
N SER A 242 7.56 -6.20 51.75
CA SER A 242 8.01 -7.31 52.60
C SER A 242 8.87 -6.85 53.77
N GLU A 243 9.62 -5.77 53.59
CA GLU A 243 10.49 -5.21 54.63
C GLU A 243 9.70 -4.42 55.66
N LEU A 244 8.68 -3.66 55.25
CA LEU A 244 7.72 -3.07 56.19
C LEU A 244 6.98 -4.15 57.01
N ALA A 245 6.58 -5.26 56.38
CA ALA A 245 5.97 -6.38 57.08
C ALA A 245 6.96 -7.16 57.97
N ALA A 246 8.26 -7.16 57.63
CA ALA A 246 9.30 -7.72 58.49
C ALA A 246 9.51 -6.84 59.73
N VAL A 247 9.58 -5.51 59.55
CA VAL A 247 9.67 -4.55 60.65
C VAL A 247 8.46 -4.67 61.59
N GLN A 248 7.24 -4.82 61.07
CA GLN A 248 6.05 -5.01 61.91
C GLN A 248 6.18 -6.26 62.80
N ARG A 249 6.57 -7.40 62.22
CA ARG A 249 6.75 -8.65 62.98
C ARG A 249 7.84 -8.57 64.04
N GLU A 250 8.91 -7.86 63.77
CA GLU A 250 10.03 -7.69 64.70
C GLU A 250 9.69 -6.69 65.82
N ARG A 251 8.96 -5.62 65.47
CA ARG A 251 8.36 -4.67 66.44
C ARG A 251 7.39 -5.39 67.39
N ASP A 252 6.59 -6.33 66.91
CA ASP A 252 5.65 -7.07 67.76
C ASP A 252 6.37 -7.98 68.78
N GLN A 253 7.64 -8.31 68.55
CA GLN A 253 8.44 -9.16 69.44
C GLN A 253 9.29 -8.37 70.44
N GLN A 254 9.90 -7.26 69.99
CA GLN A 254 10.95 -6.56 70.76
C GLN A 254 10.61 -5.09 71.04
N GLY A 255 9.47 -4.60 70.54
CA GLY A 255 9.10 -3.19 70.59
C GLY A 255 9.89 -2.32 69.60
N TRP A 256 9.65 -1.01 69.63
CA TRP A 256 10.36 -0.06 68.78
C TRP A 256 11.79 0.17 69.25
N ASN A 257 12.73 0.16 68.30
CA ASN A 257 14.10 0.59 68.48
C ASN A 257 14.52 1.46 67.29
N GLU A 258 15.64 2.19 67.41
CA GLU A 258 16.13 3.09 66.36
C GLU A 258 16.43 2.36 65.04
N THR A 259 16.92 1.12 65.12
CA THR A 259 17.23 0.33 63.91
C THR A 259 15.97 -0.06 63.12
N LEU A 260 14.87 -0.38 63.81
CA LEU A 260 13.56 -0.66 63.21
C LEU A 260 12.94 0.59 62.61
N ALA A 261 13.06 1.74 63.29
CA ALA A 261 12.62 3.02 62.77
C ALA A 261 13.40 3.39 61.48
N GLY A 262 14.72 3.21 61.46
CA GLY A 262 15.56 3.43 60.28
C GLY A 262 15.22 2.51 59.10
N ARG A 263 14.92 1.22 59.36
CA ARG A 263 14.46 0.27 58.34
C ARG A 263 13.07 0.61 57.80
N ALA A 264 12.13 0.99 58.68
CA ALA A 264 10.81 1.46 58.27
C ALA A 264 10.90 2.70 57.38
N LEU A 265 11.75 3.67 57.77
CA LEU A 265 12.01 4.88 57.01
C LEU A 265 12.54 4.54 55.60
N ALA A 266 13.55 3.68 55.52
CA ALA A 266 14.16 3.29 54.24
C ALA A 266 13.15 2.62 53.30
N ALA A 267 12.36 1.68 53.81
CA ALA A 267 11.35 0.99 53.02
C ALA A 267 10.21 1.93 52.58
N THR A 268 9.80 2.86 53.44
CA THR A 268 8.79 3.88 53.13
C THR A 268 9.27 4.83 52.05
N ARG A 269 10.54 5.28 52.07
CA ARG A 269 11.14 6.11 51.01
C ARG A 269 11.19 5.41 49.66
N ILE A 270 11.40 4.09 49.64
CA ILE A 270 11.38 3.28 48.41
C ILE A 270 9.94 3.16 47.88
N ALA A 271 8.97 2.88 48.76
CA ALA A 271 7.55 2.82 48.38
C ALA A 271 7.04 4.17 47.84
N ALA A 272 7.41 5.28 48.49
CA ALA A 272 7.08 6.64 48.09
C ALA A 272 7.64 6.99 46.69
N ALA A 273 8.91 6.66 46.42
CA ALA A 273 9.50 6.87 45.09
C ALA A 273 8.71 6.14 43.99
N CYS A 274 8.36 4.87 44.24
CA CYS A 274 7.59 4.06 43.30
C CYS A 274 6.14 4.54 43.14
N ALA A 275 5.55 5.16 44.17
CA ALA A 275 4.20 5.73 44.11
C ALA A 275 4.12 6.88 43.11
N ILE A 276 5.15 7.73 43.05
CA ILE A 276 5.25 8.86 42.11
C ILE A 276 5.93 8.50 40.77
N GLY A 277 6.19 7.21 40.53
CA GLY A 277 6.79 6.72 39.29
C GLY A 277 8.30 6.98 39.15
N ARG A 278 8.98 7.40 40.22
CA ARG A 278 10.44 7.51 40.26
C ARG A 278 11.06 6.16 40.56
N ASN A 279 12.15 5.83 39.88
CA ASN A 279 12.90 4.60 40.15
C ASN A 279 13.95 4.85 41.26
N PRO A 280 13.94 4.09 42.36
CA PRO A 280 14.97 4.19 43.39
C PRO A 280 16.33 3.69 42.86
N ASN A 281 17.41 4.22 43.43
CA ASN A 281 18.77 3.92 43.00
C ASN A 281 19.11 2.45 43.29
N GLN A 282 19.58 1.73 42.26
CA GLN A 282 19.99 0.33 42.37
C GLN A 282 21.51 0.21 42.21
N ARG A 283 22.16 -0.46 43.16
CA ARG A 283 23.57 -0.84 43.06
C ARG A 283 23.71 -2.35 43.26
N LEU A 284 24.71 -2.97 42.64
CA LEU A 284 25.05 -4.36 42.94
C LEU A 284 25.47 -4.47 44.42
N ALA A 285 24.92 -5.46 45.13
CA ALA A 285 25.34 -5.74 46.50
C ALA A 285 26.74 -6.36 46.44
N GLY A 286 27.73 -5.67 47.02
CA GLY A 286 29.02 -6.28 47.36
C GLY A 286 28.88 -7.14 48.63
N SER A 287 29.99 -7.74 49.09
CA SER A 287 30.02 -8.62 50.27
C SER A 287 29.65 -7.94 51.62
N ALA A 288 29.36 -6.64 51.62
CA ALA A 288 28.86 -5.90 52.78
C ALA A 288 27.33 -5.89 52.76
N THR A 289 26.73 -6.84 53.47
CA THR A 289 25.31 -7.21 53.35
C THR A 289 24.33 -6.26 54.04
N THR A 290 24.79 -5.30 54.84
CA THR A 290 23.87 -4.48 55.66
C THR A 290 24.49 -3.13 55.98
N SER A 291 24.04 -2.09 55.28
CA SER A 291 24.30 -0.68 55.62
C SER A 291 22.96 -0.06 55.97
N GLU A 292 22.92 0.73 57.05
CA GLU A 292 21.73 1.52 57.42
C GLU A 292 21.17 2.26 56.21
N GLY A 293 19.82 2.23 56.08
CA GLY A 293 19.12 2.94 55.02
C GLY A 293 19.08 2.27 53.64
N ARG A 294 19.58 1.04 53.49
CA ARG A 294 19.56 0.30 52.21
C ARG A 294 18.78 -1.00 52.29
N LEU A 295 18.02 -1.29 51.24
CA LEU A 295 17.26 -2.53 51.13
C LEU A 295 17.97 -3.53 50.22
N VAL A 296 18.20 -4.75 50.68
CA VAL A 296 18.75 -5.83 49.84
C VAL A 296 17.61 -6.54 49.13
N VAL A 297 17.69 -6.61 47.80
CA VAL A 297 16.69 -7.31 46.98
C VAL A 297 17.37 -8.42 46.18
N PRO A 298 16.80 -9.63 46.16
CA PRO A 298 17.33 -10.70 45.33
C PRO A 298 17.27 -10.30 43.85
N GLY A 299 18.33 -10.61 43.09
CA GLY A 299 18.34 -10.36 41.66
C GLY A 299 17.28 -11.21 40.92
N PRO A 300 16.82 -10.78 39.74
CA PRO A 300 15.80 -11.53 39.00
C PRO A 300 16.34 -12.90 38.55
N LEU A 301 15.61 -13.97 38.91
CA LEU A 301 15.89 -15.41 38.69
C LEU A 301 17.25 -15.92 39.23
N ARG A 302 18.36 -15.42 38.70
CA ARG A 302 19.76 -15.84 38.98
C ARG A 302 20.73 -14.65 39.11
N GLY A 303 20.21 -13.42 39.15
CA GLY A 303 21.04 -12.22 39.27
C GLY A 303 21.63 -12.04 40.67
N LYS A 304 22.78 -11.36 40.75
CA LYS A 304 23.38 -10.94 42.02
C LYS A 304 22.39 -10.05 42.80
N PRO A 305 22.36 -10.14 44.15
CA PRO A 305 21.54 -9.25 44.97
C PRO A 305 21.86 -7.79 44.69
N ARG A 306 20.86 -6.92 44.83
CA ARG A 306 21.01 -5.47 44.62
C ARG A 306 20.61 -4.70 45.87
N LEU A 307 21.36 -3.64 46.13
CA LEU A 307 21.06 -2.65 47.15
C LEU A 307 20.19 -1.55 46.54
N LEU A 308 19.03 -1.31 47.15
CA LEU A 308 18.14 -0.22 46.83
C LEU A 308 18.28 0.90 47.85
N SER A 309 18.28 2.13 47.35
CA SER A 309 18.26 3.33 48.19
C SER A 309 17.36 4.40 47.57
N SER A 310 16.74 5.20 48.43
CA SER A 310 15.86 6.29 48.02
C SER A 310 16.07 7.48 48.96
N ALA A 311 16.20 8.66 48.38
CA ALA A 311 16.35 9.92 49.11
C ALA A 311 15.04 10.71 49.21
N MET A 312 13.88 10.04 49.08
CA MET A 312 12.59 10.74 49.10
C MET A 312 12.34 11.45 50.43
N THR A 313 11.86 12.67 50.33
CA THR A 313 11.44 13.52 51.45
C THR A 313 9.93 13.78 51.41
N PRO A 314 9.30 14.19 52.53
CA PRO A 314 7.91 14.63 52.53
C PRO A 314 7.63 15.77 51.51
N ALA A 315 8.60 16.64 51.28
CA ALA A 315 8.50 17.75 50.33
C ALA A 315 8.40 17.27 48.86
N ASP A 316 8.98 16.12 48.52
CA ASP A 316 8.88 15.53 47.18
C ASP A 316 7.46 15.03 46.84
N LEU A 317 6.66 14.73 47.87
CA LEU A 317 5.30 14.17 47.70
C LEU A 317 4.23 15.26 47.58
N ALA A 318 4.45 16.45 48.15
CA ALA A 318 3.44 17.52 48.18
C ALA A 318 2.95 17.98 46.79
N PRO A 319 3.83 18.18 45.77
CA PRO A 319 3.38 18.53 44.41
C PRO A 319 2.58 17.40 43.75
N ALA A 320 2.98 16.15 43.99
CA ALA A 320 2.37 14.98 43.39
C ALA A 320 0.96 14.70 43.94
N SER A 321 0.75 14.95 45.23
CA SER A 321 -0.57 14.87 45.87
C SER A 321 -1.52 15.92 45.29
N GLY A 322 -1.11 17.19 45.24
CA GLY A 322 -1.94 18.29 44.73
C GLY A 322 -2.38 18.12 43.28
N GLN A 323 -1.50 17.59 42.42
CA GLN A 323 -1.81 17.34 41.01
C GLN A 323 -2.80 16.19 40.79
N HIS A 324 -2.85 15.19 41.69
CA HIS A 324 -3.74 14.03 41.56
C HIS A 324 -5.02 14.15 42.38
N SER A 325 -5.16 15.15 43.25
CA SER A 325 -6.35 15.37 44.07
C SER A 325 -7.63 15.54 43.25
N THR A 326 -7.54 16.07 42.02
CA THR A 326 -8.70 16.25 41.12
C THR A 326 -9.02 15.01 40.29
N ASP A 327 -8.01 14.21 39.94
CA ASP A 327 -8.13 13.11 38.97
C ASP A 327 -8.32 11.74 39.62
N ASP A 328 -7.75 11.52 40.81
CA ASP A 328 -7.84 10.26 41.56
C ASP A 328 -7.72 10.52 43.08
N PRO A 329 -8.86 10.69 43.80
CA PRO A 329 -8.84 10.97 45.23
C PRO A 329 -8.25 9.82 46.05
N GLY A 330 -8.35 8.58 45.56
CA GLY A 330 -7.76 7.40 46.23
C GLY A 330 -6.24 7.39 46.19
N ARG A 331 -5.66 7.87 45.09
CA ARG A 331 -4.22 8.06 44.93
C ARG A 331 -3.69 9.26 45.71
N ALA A 332 -4.42 10.36 45.74
CA ALA A 332 -4.07 11.53 46.55
C ALA A 332 -4.00 11.18 48.04
N HIS A 333 -5.01 10.47 48.57
CA HIS A 333 -5.02 10.00 49.96
C HIS A 333 -3.85 9.04 50.26
N MET A 334 -3.50 8.14 49.32
CA MET A 334 -2.35 7.24 49.50
C MET A 334 -1.02 8.01 49.58
N LEU A 335 -0.83 9.05 48.76
CA LEU A 335 0.38 9.88 48.81
C LEU A 335 0.46 10.67 50.12
N GLU A 336 -0.67 11.12 50.65
CA GLU A 336 -0.76 11.79 51.96
C GLU A 336 -0.34 10.85 53.10
N VAL A 337 -0.86 9.61 53.12
CA VAL A 337 -0.48 8.59 54.11
C VAL A 337 1.02 8.30 54.06
N LEU A 338 1.61 8.21 52.87
CA LEU A 338 3.06 8.03 52.72
C LEU A 338 3.85 9.25 53.20
N ARG A 339 3.34 10.46 52.96
CA ARG A 339 3.96 11.70 53.41
C ARG A 339 3.99 11.77 54.93
N ASP A 340 2.87 11.51 55.59
CA ASP A 340 2.76 11.56 57.04
C ASP A 340 3.63 10.48 57.71
N ALA A 341 3.66 9.27 57.14
CA ALA A 341 4.58 8.22 57.59
C ALA A 341 6.06 8.63 57.46
N LEU A 342 6.45 9.30 56.36
CA LEU A 342 7.81 9.83 56.21
C LEU A 342 8.13 10.92 57.23
N VAL A 343 7.18 11.78 57.58
CA VAL A 343 7.37 12.81 58.62
C VAL A 343 7.66 12.14 59.96
N THR A 344 6.81 11.20 60.39
CA THR A 344 6.96 10.47 61.66
C THR A 344 8.27 9.71 61.74
N PHE A 345 8.61 8.91 60.73
CA PHE A 345 9.87 8.15 60.77
C PHE A 345 11.12 9.03 60.66
N THR A 346 11.04 10.17 59.95
CA THR A 346 12.18 11.10 59.84
C THR A 346 12.41 11.84 61.15
N SER A 347 11.35 12.28 61.83
CA SER A 347 11.48 12.95 63.14
C SER A 347 12.00 11.99 64.21
N THR A 348 11.62 10.72 64.16
CA THR A 348 12.18 9.70 65.06
C THR A 348 13.66 9.40 64.79
N GLN A 349 14.07 9.31 63.52
CA GLN A 349 15.45 8.93 63.17
C GLN A 349 16.46 10.07 63.36
N TYR A 350 16.05 11.31 63.13
CA TYR A 350 16.95 12.48 63.11
C TYR A 350 16.57 13.58 64.13
N GLY A 351 15.49 13.39 64.88
CA GLY A 351 15.07 14.33 65.92
C GLY A 351 16.00 14.27 67.13
N GLN A 352 16.25 15.45 67.73
CA GLN A 352 17.07 15.57 68.91
C GLN A 352 16.29 15.04 70.13
N GLN A 353 16.50 13.76 70.45
CA GLN A 353 16.13 13.07 71.69
C GLN A 353 14.67 13.25 72.13
N SER A 354 13.75 12.73 71.33
CA SER A 354 12.35 12.56 71.72
C SER A 354 12.09 11.09 72.05
N ALA A 355 11.46 10.80 73.18
CA ALA A 355 11.02 9.44 73.52
C ALA A 355 10.20 8.86 72.34
N LEU A 356 10.45 7.60 72.00
CA LEU A 356 9.76 6.90 70.91
C LEU A 356 8.26 6.86 71.21
N ASP A 357 7.48 7.74 70.57
CA ASP A 357 6.02 7.69 70.60
C ASP A 357 5.56 6.47 69.78
N GLN A 358 5.44 5.34 70.49
CA GLN A 358 5.12 4.04 69.90
C GLN A 358 3.79 4.08 69.14
N THR A 359 2.79 4.82 69.64
CA THR A 359 1.47 4.91 69.00
C THR A 359 1.55 5.64 67.65
N SER A 360 2.31 6.73 67.57
CA SER A 360 2.55 7.42 66.30
C SER A 360 3.31 6.54 65.29
N LEU A 361 4.30 5.78 65.76
CA LEU A 361 5.09 4.88 64.91
C LEU A 361 4.26 3.69 64.39
N ASP A 362 3.36 3.15 65.21
CA ASP A 362 2.47 2.04 64.82
C ASP A 362 1.46 2.47 63.75
N SER A 363 0.86 3.66 63.94
CA SER A 363 -0.06 4.24 62.94
C SER A 363 0.67 4.58 61.62
N ALA A 364 1.89 5.13 61.69
CA ALA A 364 2.73 5.38 60.53
C ALA A 364 3.11 4.07 59.80
N LEU A 365 3.48 3.02 60.54
CA LEU A 365 3.88 1.73 59.96
C LEU A 365 2.70 1.03 59.27
N SER A 366 1.55 0.96 59.94
CA SER A 366 0.33 0.36 59.37
C SER A 366 -0.14 1.12 58.13
N GLY A 367 -0.11 2.46 58.15
CA GLY A 367 -0.39 3.30 57.00
C GLY A 367 0.56 3.04 55.82
N ALA A 368 1.88 2.99 56.10
CA ALA A 368 2.89 2.70 55.09
C ALA A 368 2.74 1.30 54.45
N ILE A 369 2.39 0.28 55.24
CA ILE A 369 2.14 -1.08 54.74
C ILE A 369 0.92 -1.10 53.79
N ALA A 370 -0.19 -0.47 54.20
CA ALA A 370 -1.39 -0.39 53.39
C ALA A 370 -1.12 0.36 52.07
N ALA A 371 -0.41 1.49 52.14
CA ALA A 371 -0.03 2.29 50.98
C ALA A 371 0.92 1.52 50.05
N ALA A 372 1.96 0.87 50.56
CA ALA A 372 2.88 0.04 49.76
C ALA A 372 2.17 -1.14 49.08
N GLY A 373 1.18 -1.74 49.76
CA GLY A 373 0.30 -2.77 49.18
C GLY A 373 -0.51 -2.25 47.99
N ARG A 374 -1.05 -1.03 48.09
CA ARG A 374 -1.79 -0.37 47.00
C ARG A 374 -0.87 -0.02 45.81
N VAL A 375 0.32 0.54 46.08
CA VAL A 375 1.35 0.82 45.04
C VAL A 375 1.74 -0.47 44.31
N LYS A 376 1.89 -1.59 45.02
CA LYS A 376 2.16 -2.91 44.41
C LYS A 376 1.05 -3.33 43.43
N GLY A 377 -0.21 -3.06 43.79
CA GLY A 377 -1.38 -3.32 42.97
C GLY A 377 -1.42 -2.46 41.70
N GLU A 378 -1.03 -1.20 41.78
CA GLU A 378 -0.98 -0.28 40.61
C GLU A 378 0.04 -0.72 39.55
N HIS A 379 1.19 -1.26 39.96
CA HIS A 379 2.23 -1.74 39.05
C HIS A 379 1.96 -3.13 38.45
N THR A 380 0.80 -3.73 38.73
CA THR A 380 -0.12 -4.35 37.76
C THR A 380 0.29 -4.48 36.28
N TRP A 381 0.96 -5.53 35.77
CA TRP A 381 1.27 -5.68 34.32
C TRP A 381 0.09 -5.32 33.39
N LEU A 382 -1.14 -5.65 33.81
CA LEU A 382 -2.39 -5.27 33.13
C LEU A 382 -2.59 -3.74 33.00
N LYS A 383 -2.39 -2.94 34.06
CA LYS A 383 -2.60 -1.48 34.00
C LYS A 383 -1.52 -0.76 33.19
N THR A 384 -0.27 -1.23 33.25
CA THR A 384 0.81 -0.71 32.39
C THR A 384 0.56 -0.99 30.90
N PHE A 385 0.00 -2.16 30.57
CA PHE A 385 -0.37 -2.52 29.19
C PHE A 385 -1.51 -1.63 28.65
N PHE A 386 -2.56 -1.39 29.46
CA PHE A 386 -3.66 -0.50 29.07
C PHE A 386 -3.25 0.98 28.94
N ARG A 387 -2.28 1.46 29.73
CA ARG A 387 -1.76 2.84 29.61
C ARG A 387 -0.96 3.03 28.32
N GLN A 388 -0.20 2.02 27.90
CA GLN A 388 0.55 2.06 26.63
C GLN A 388 -0.38 2.03 25.41
N LEU A 389 -1.48 1.28 25.45
CA LEU A 389 -2.50 1.28 24.39
C LEU A 389 -3.21 2.63 24.26
N ARG A 390 -3.52 3.29 25.39
CA ARG A 390 -4.17 4.61 25.37
C ARG A 390 -3.25 5.74 24.89
N ALA A 391 -1.95 5.65 25.19
CA ALA A 391 -0.95 6.59 24.68
C ALA A 391 -0.61 6.35 23.19
N GLY A 392 -0.70 5.11 22.71
CA GLY A 392 -0.51 4.77 21.29
C GLY A 392 -1.65 5.25 20.38
N GLY A 393 -2.87 5.40 20.91
CA GLY A 393 -4.02 5.93 20.17
C GLY A 393 -3.94 7.44 19.86
N ALA A 394 -3.28 8.23 20.72
CA ALA A 394 -3.18 9.68 20.55
C ALA A 394 -2.16 10.12 19.47
N ALA A 395 -1.29 9.22 19.00
CA ALA A 395 -0.27 9.53 18.00
C ALA A 395 -0.74 9.38 16.54
N VAL A 396 -1.97 8.89 16.31
CA VAL A 396 -2.50 8.64 14.96
C VAL A 396 -3.39 9.79 14.46
N GLU A 397 -3.81 10.71 15.32
CA GLU A 397 -4.84 11.72 15.00
C GLU A 397 -4.30 13.14 14.72
N THR A 398 -3.01 13.29 14.41
CA THR A 398 -2.40 14.57 13.97
C THR A 398 -1.74 14.51 12.60
N ARG A 399 -2.25 13.63 11.73
CA ARG A 399 -1.94 13.62 10.29
C ARG A 399 -3.20 13.32 9.49
N ALA A 400 -4.11 14.29 9.45
CA ALA A 400 -5.10 14.45 8.40
C ALA A 400 -5.15 15.93 8.03
#